data_AF-A0A2V8DNQ8-F1
#
_entry.id   AF-A0A2V8DNQ8-F1
#
_cell.length_a   1.000
_cell.length_b   1.000
_cell.length_c   1.000
_cell.angle_alpha   90.00
_cell.angle_beta   90.00
_cell.angle_gamma   90.00
#
_symmetry.space_group_name_H-M   'P 1'
#
loop_
_entity.id
_entity.type
_entity.pdbx_description
1 polymer ?
#
loop_
_entity_poly.entity_id
_entity_poly.type
_entity_poly.pdbx_seq_one_letter_code
_entity_poly.pdbx_strand_id
1 'polypeptide(L)'
;MTSLEKENFMRSVLRTFVIVSVFMVSAAGVGRADVCIAVDEAQDRLSPDERTVAVRLVARQFELAGEPVVAQDCPSRYTLSHVMLGNTIYVTLAGPRGRREGTALGRDDLPALYSQMVRSMVTGRPMSGFNVVDRTNVTSAQASSERVPADGFWYARLGYGGLFGDRTYGTPAIGFGYRVELDSIGVDVSFLNYQISSSNDYGYDGSSSGHAFAGSLLKLEGLYFIHPEANKSTYVGGGMSWGGTTFGNGWNGSGLQGELTAGYELPRASALRMFVQADAVLPFYQVSATRFPVNYRLNSPIITEHRYAPSLVVSMGFGWQRDRQRRR
;
A
#
# COMPACT_ATOMS: atom_id res chain seq x y z
N MET A 1 -51.67 24.35 -20.12
CA MET A 1 -50.60 24.13 -19.14
C MET A 1 -49.65 23.08 -19.69
N THR A 2 -48.52 23.54 -20.20
CA THR A 2 -47.59 22.73 -21.00
C THR A 2 -46.69 21.87 -20.11
N SER A 3 -46.22 20.73 -20.62
CA SER A 3 -45.35 19.77 -19.90
C SER A 3 -44.18 20.43 -19.15
N LEU A 4 -43.61 21.50 -19.72
CA LEU A 4 -42.52 22.30 -19.13
C LEU A 4 -42.91 23.09 -17.85
N GLU A 5 -44.18 23.46 -17.66
CA GLU A 5 -44.60 24.16 -16.44
C GLU A 5 -44.70 23.22 -15.23
N LYS A 6 -45.05 21.94 -15.46
CA LYS A 6 -45.13 20.94 -14.37
C LYS A 6 -43.76 20.60 -13.79
N GLU A 7 -42.72 20.57 -14.63
CA GLU A 7 -41.37 20.22 -14.17
C GLU A 7 -40.74 21.33 -13.31
N ASN A 8 -40.97 22.60 -13.67
CA ASN A 8 -40.47 23.73 -12.88
C ASN A 8 -41.19 23.89 -11.53
N PHE A 9 -42.49 23.60 -11.47
CA PHE A 9 -43.25 23.62 -10.22
C PHE A 9 -42.75 22.52 -9.25
N MET A 10 -42.50 21.32 -9.75
CA MET A 10 -42.05 20.18 -8.93
C MET A 10 -40.64 20.40 -8.36
N ARG A 11 -39.72 21.01 -9.13
CA ARG A 11 -38.38 21.38 -8.64
C ARG A 11 -38.41 22.50 -7.60
N SER A 12 -39.35 23.43 -7.69
CA SER A 12 -39.52 24.51 -6.71
C SER A 12 -40.06 23.97 -5.39
N VAL A 13 -41.10 23.12 -5.40
CA VAL A 13 -41.66 22.52 -4.19
C VAL A 13 -40.65 21.62 -3.48
N LEU A 14 -39.84 20.85 -4.22
CA LEU A 14 -38.79 20.00 -3.64
C LEU A 14 -37.68 20.83 -2.95
N ARG A 15 -37.31 21.98 -3.52
CA ARG A 15 -36.32 22.89 -2.91
C ARG A 15 -36.85 23.55 -1.64
N THR A 16 -38.12 23.95 -1.61
CA THR A 16 -38.71 24.57 -0.42
C THR A 16 -38.89 23.56 0.72
N PHE A 17 -39.22 22.29 0.42
CA PHE A 17 -39.38 21.25 1.45
C PHE A 17 -38.05 20.87 2.12
N VAL A 18 -36.94 20.88 1.36
CA VAL A 18 -35.58 20.64 1.91
C VAL A 18 -35.14 21.80 2.82
N ILE A 19 -35.47 23.04 2.50
CA ILE A 19 -35.05 24.20 3.32
C ILE A 19 -35.84 24.26 4.64
N VAL A 20 -37.13 23.92 4.64
CA VAL A 20 -37.97 23.95 5.86
C VAL A 20 -37.65 22.79 6.81
N SER A 21 -37.25 21.62 6.30
CA SER A 21 -36.85 20.49 7.15
C SER A 21 -35.47 20.64 7.79
N VAL A 22 -34.57 21.43 7.21
CA VAL A 22 -33.26 21.77 7.81
C VAL A 22 -33.39 22.76 8.98
N PHE A 23 -34.41 23.63 8.99
CA PHE A 23 -34.57 24.66 10.03
C PHE A 23 -35.25 24.18 11.34
N MET A 24 -35.96 23.04 11.34
CA MET A 24 -36.59 22.53 12.57
C MET A 24 -35.68 21.67 13.45
N VAL A 25 -34.48 21.28 12.99
CA VAL A 25 -33.53 20.46 13.78
C VAL A 25 -32.63 21.33 14.69
N SER A 26 -32.70 22.66 14.59
CA SER A 26 -31.72 23.58 15.20
C SER A 26 -32.03 24.04 16.64
N ALA A 27 -33.10 23.58 17.28
CA ALA A 27 -33.52 24.10 18.59
C ALA A 27 -33.56 23.08 19.74
N ALA A 28 -33.04 21.86 19.54
CA ALA A 28 -32.74 20.97 20.67
C ALA A 28 -31.38 21.37 21.24
N GLY A 29 -31.38 22.34 22.15
CA GLY A 29 -30.21 22.66 22.96
C GLY A 29 -29.83 21.41 23.75
N VAL A 30 -28.80 20.71 23.30
CA VAL A 30 -28.19 19.62 24.07
C VAL A 30 -27.63 20.30 25.31
N GLY A 31 -28.28 20.10 26.47
CA GLY A 31 -27.74 20.52 27.75
C GLY A 31 -26.38 19.86 27.91
N ARG A 32 -25.31 20.60 27.66
CA ARG A 32 -23.94 20.16 27.92
C ARG A 32 -23.82 20.09 29.43
N ALA A 33 -23.69 18.87 29.95
CA ALA A 33 -23.44 18.68 31.36
C ALA A 33 -21.94 18.81 31.57
N ASP A 34 -21.51 19.81 32.33
CA ASP A 34 -20.12 19.88 32.77
C ASP A 34 -19.80 18.64 33.61
N VAL A 35 -18.69 17.98 33.28
CA VAL A 35 -18.24 16.75 33.92
C VAL A 35 -16.98 17.04 34.75
N CYS A 36 -16.84 16.39 35.90
CA CYS A 36 -15.63 16.44 36.72
C CYS A 36 -15.25 15.04 37.16
N ILE A 37 -13.94 14.78 37.19
CA ILE A 37 -13.37 13.47 37.44
C ILE A 37 -12.61 13.53 38.76
N ALA A 38 -12.94 12.64 39.68
CA ALA A 38 -12.24 12.48 40.95
C ALA A 38 -11.67 11.07 41.06
N VAL A 39 -10.55 10.92 41.75
CA VAL A 39 -10.01 9.60 42.10
C VAL A 39 -10.65 9.15 43.43
N ASP A 40 -11.11 7.91 43.50
CA ASP A 40 -11.51 7.30 44.77
C ASP A 40 -10.25 6.83 45.51
N GLU A 41 -9.70 7.72 46.33
CA GLU A 41 -8.46 7.49 47.08
C GLU A 41 -8.53 6.30 48.05
N ALA A 42 -9.73 5.89 48.47
CA ALA A 42 -9.89 4.76 49.38
C ALA A 42 -9.62 3.41 48.68
N GLN A 43 -9.88 3.33 47.38
CA GLN A 43 -9.73 2.10 46.58
C GLN A 43 -8.53 2.14 45.64
N ASP A 44 -8.11 3.34 45.22
CA ASP A 44 -7.06 3.53 44.23
C ASP A 44 -5.66 3.19 44.78
N ARG A 45 -4.93 2.33 44.07
CA ARG A 45 -3.59 1.87 44.43
C ARG A 45 -2.46 2.47 43.59
N LEU A 46 -2.76 3.34 42.61
CA LEU A 46 -1.73 4.02 41.82
C LEU A 46 -0.96 5.03 42.66
N SER A 47 0.26 5.36 42.22
CA SER A 47 1.04 6.44 42.84
C SER A 47 0.37 7.81 42.58
N PRO A 48 0.62 8.84 43.41
CA PRO A 48 0.04 10.17 43.21
C PRO A 48 0.30 10.78 41.82
N ASP A 49 1.49 10.55 41.27
CA ASP A 49 1.86 11.02 39.92
C ASP A 49 1.06 10.29 38.84
N GLU A 50 0.92 8.96 38.98
CA GLU A 50 0.14 8.14 38.06
C GLU A 50 -1.34 8.49 38.09
N ARG A 51 -1.90 8.80 39.27
CA ARG A 51 -3.28 9.27 39.43
C ARG A 51 -3.52 10.56 38.63
N THR A 52 -2.58 11.50 38.69
CA THR A 52 -2.67 12.76 37.94
C THR A 52 -2.69 12.51 36.42
N VAL A 53 -1.85 11.59 35.94
CA VAL A 53 -1.84 11.19 34.53
C VAL A 53 -3.13 10.48 34.13
N ALA A 54 -3.62 9.55 34.94
CA ALA A 54 -4.86 8.82 34.71
C ALA A 54 -6.07 9.76 34.59
N VAL A 55 -6.20 10.73 35.51
CA VAL A 55 -7.26 11.74 35.47
C VAL A 55 -7.19 12.56 34.19
N ARG A 56 -6.00 13.02 33.78
CA ARG A 56 -5.83 13.77 32.52
C ARG A 56 -6.19 12.94 31.29
N LEU A 57 -5.82 11.66 31.26
CA LEU A 57 -6.15 10.77 30.16
C LEU A 57 -7.66 10.56 30.05
N VAL A 58 -8.34 10.28 31.17
CA VAL A 58 -9.81 10.13 31.20
C VAL A 58 -10.51 11.44 30.84
N ALA A 59 -10.03 12.58 31.36
CA ALA A 59 -10.56 13.90 31.02
C ALA A 59 -10.54 14.16 29.52
N ARG A 60 -9.39 13.90 28.87
CA ARG A 60 -9.26 14.01 27.41
C ARG A 60 -10.24 13.12 26.66
N GLN A 61 -10.54 11.92 27.16
CA GLN A 61 -11.52 11.04 26.51
C GLN A 61 -12.95 11.57 26.63
N PHE A 62 -13.32 12.23 27.73
CA PHE A 62 -14.63 12.89 27.87
C PHE A 62 -14.75 14.08 26.91
N GLU A 63 -13.70 14.90 26.82
CA GLU A 63 -13.64 16.03 25.88
C GLU A 63 -13.80 15.56 24.43
N LEU A 64 -13.10 14.48 24.04
CA LEU A 64 -13.24 13.85 22.72
C LEU A 64 -14.63 13.28 22.46
N ALA A 65 -15.35 12.88 23.51
CA ALA A 65 -16.74 12.43 23.44
C ALA A 65 -17.75 13.59 23.46
N GLY A 66 -17.28 14.85 23.50
CA GLY A 66 -18.12 16.04 23.46
C GLY A 66 -18.65 16.51 24.82
N GLU A 67 -18.15 15.94 25.92
CA GLU A 67 -18.52 16.32 27.30
C GLU A 67 -17.40 17.22 27.88
N PRO A 68 -17.65 18.51 28.15
CA PRO A 68 -16.65 19.41 28.69
C PRO A 68 -16.25 19.00 30.12
N VAL A 69 -14.95 19.01 30.40
CA VAL A 69 -14.42 18.64 31.73
C VAL A 69 -14.02 19.89 32.51
N VAL A 70 -14.59 20.06 33.70
CA VAL A 70 -14.28 21.13 34.65
C VAL A 70 -13.55 20.59 35.86
N ALA A 71 -12.71 21.42 36.49
CA ALA A 71 -11.82 20.98 37.56
C ALA A 71 -12.57 20.55 38.83
N GLN A 72 -13.62 21.28 39.24
CA GLN A 72 -14.35 21.08 40.50
C GLN A 72 -15.83 21.50 40.34
N ASP A 73 -16.67 21.09 41.30
CA ASP A 73 -18.08 21.49 41.47
C ASP A 73 -19.00 21.33 40.24
N CYS A 74 -18.88 20.17 39.60
CA CYS A 74 -19.74 19.81 38.48
C CYS A 74 -21.03 19.06 38.93
N PRO A 75 -22.13 19.14 38.16
CA PRO A 75 -23.32 18.35 38.42
C PRO A 75 -23.11 16.85 38.14
N SER A 76 -22.20 16.50 37.22
CA SER A 76 -21.93 15.11 36.81
C SER A 76 -20.54 14.66 37.24
N ARG A 77 -20.41 14.21 38.48
CA ARG A 77 -19.13 13.73 39.04
C ARG A 77 -18.89 12.25 38.71
N TYR A 78 -17.76 11.95 38.10
CA TYR A 78 -17.29 10.59 37.86
C TYR A 78 -16.14 10.26 38.81
N THR A 79 -16.16 9.06 39.39
CA THR A 79 -15.11 8.54 40.26
C THR A 79 -14.34 7.44 39.55
N LEU A 80 -13.01 7.58 39.54
CA LEU A 80 -12.06 6.65 38.94
C LEU A 80 -11.26 5.94 40.03
N SER A 81 -11.12 4.61 39.94
CA SER A 81 -10.25 3.86 40.83
C SER A 81 -9.49 2.75 40.10
N HIS A 82 -8.29 2.46 40.59
CA HIS A 82 -7.41 1.44 40.05
C HIS A 82 -6.96 0.47 41.14
N VAL A 83 -7.13 -0.83 40.91
CA VAL A 83 -6.63 -1.88 41.80
C VAL A 83 -5.61 -2.72 41.03
N MET A 84 -4.38 -2.76 41.53
CA MET A 84 -3.29 -3.54 40.94
C MET A 84 -3.26 -4.96 41.50
N LEU A 85 -3.26 -5.96 40.61
CA LEU A 85 -3.10 -7.37 40.91
C LEU A 85 -1.99 -7.95 40.01
N GLY A 86 -0.75 -7.93 40.50
CA GLY A 86 0.42 -8.26 39.69
C GLY A 86 0.62 -7.24 38.56
N ASN A 87 0.73 -7.71 37.32
CA ASN A 87 0.80 -6.86 36.12
C ASN A 87 -0.58 -6.42 35.59
N THR A 88 -1.66 -6.87 36.22
CA THR A 88 -3.02 -6.59 35.78
C THR A 88 -3.58 -5.41 36.58
N ILE A 89 -4.14 -4.41 35.89
CA ILE A 89 -4.76 -3.24 36.51
C ILE A 89 -6.28 -3.33 36.28
N TYR A 90 -7.04 -3.45 37.36
CA TYR A 90 -8.50 -3.37 37.34
C TYR A 90 -8.91 -1.92 37.49
N VAL A 91 -9.66 -1.40 36.52
CA VAL A 91 -10.10 -0.01 36.47
C VAL A 91 -11.61 0.03 36.65
N THR A 92 -12.06 0.88 37.56
CA THR A 92 -13.48 1.19 37.76
C THR A 92 -13.74 2.66 37.49
N LEU A 93 -14.76 2.96 36.68
CA LEU A 93 -15.26 4.30 36.43
C LEU A 93 -16.75 4.32 36.78
N ALA A 94 -17.12 5.03 37.83
CA ALA A 94 -18.51 5.20 38.26
C ALA A 94 -18.96 6.65 38.11
N GLY A 95 -20.25 6.88 37.87
CA GLY A 95 -20.81 8.22 37.74
C GLY A 95 -22.34 8.19 37.60
N PRO A 96 -22.99 9.31 37.25
CA PRO A 96 -24.45 9.41 37.19
C PRO A 96 -25.09 8.47 36.17
N ARG A 97 -24.34 8.11 35.12
CA ARG A 97 -24.78 7.20 34.04
C ARG A 97 -24.47 5.72 34.31
N GLY A 98 -24.08 5.39 35.54
CA GLY A 98 -23.83 4.01 35.99
C GLY A 98 -22.36 3.75 36.31
N ARG A 99 -21.99 2.46 36.31
CA ARG A 99 -20.64 1.98 36.62
C ARG A 99 -20.11 1.13 35.47
N ARG A 100 -18.82 1.31 35.18
CA ARG A 100 -18.06 0.52 34.20
C ARG A 100 -16.78 0.02 34.83
N GLU A 101 -16.42 -1.19 34.45
CA GLU A 101 -15.24 -1.89 34.93
C GLU A 101 -14.51 -2.48 33.74
N GLY A 102 -13.18 -2.55 33.83
CA GLY A 102 -12.38 -3.26 32.86
C GLY A 102 -10.96 -3.52 33.36
N THR A 103 -10.20 -4.23 32.54
CA THR A 103 -8.91 -4.79 32.92
C THR A 103 -7.85 -4.43 31.88
N ALA A 104 -6.70 -3.93 32.32
CA ALA A 104 -5.54 -3.59 31.50
C ALA A 104 -4.34 -4.50 31.84
N LEU A 105 -3.57 -4.96 30.84
CA LEU A 105 -2.37 -5.79 31.03
C LEU A 105 -1.12 -4.91 31.21
N GLY A 106 -1.22 -3.98 32.14
CA GLY A 106 -0.17 -3.00 32.44
C GLY A 106 -0.61 -1.58 32.12
N ARG A 107 0.34 -0.65 32.26
CA ARG A 107 0.07 0.79 32.16
C ARG A 107 -0.14 1.26 30.73
N ASP A 108 0.52 0.59 29.77
CA ASP A 108 0.46 0.94 28.35
C ASP A 108 -0.93 0.72 27.74
N ASP A 109 -1.74 -0.15 28.35
CA ASP A 109 -3.11 -0.46 27.91
C ASP A 109 -4.17 0.50 28.48
N LEU A 110 -3.85 1.28 29.52
CA LEU A 110 -4.80 2.17 30.19
C LEU A 110 -5.47 3.19 29.23
N PRO A 111 -4.76 3.84 28.29
CA PRO A 111 -5.40 4.79 27.37
C PRO A 111 -6.49 4.18 26.49
N ALA A 112 -6.29 2.94 26.02
CA ALA A 112 -7.28 2.22 25.22
C ALA A 112 -8.48 1.78 26.07
N LEU A 113 -8.24 1.37 27.31
CA LEU A 113 -9.30 1.01 28.24
C LEU A 113 -10.16 2.23 28.61
N TYR A 114 -9.53 3.37 28.92
CA TYR A 114 -10.25 4.61 29.27
C TYR A 114 -11.17 5.09 28.13
N SER A 115 -10.71 5.05 26.88
CA SER A 115 -11.53 5.49 25.74
C SER A 115 -12.80 4.64 25.58
N GLN A 116 -12.70 3.32 25.82
CA GLN A 116 -13.84 2.41 25.79
C GLN A 116 -14.81 2.66 26.95
N MET A 117 -14.28 2.83 28.17
CA MET A 117 -15.10 3.11 29.36
C MET A 117 -15.87 4.42 29.21
N VAL A 118 -15.19 5.50 28.79
CA VAL A 118 -15.82 6.80 28.60
C VAL A 118 -16.87 6.75 27.49
N ARG A 119 -16.56 6.15 26.34
CA ARG A 119 -17.54 5.99 25.26
C ARG A 119 -18.76 5.22 25.74
N SER A 120 -18.56 4.11 26.46
CA SER A 120 -19.66 3.31 27.01
C SER A 120 -20.53 4.12 27.99
N MET A 121 -19.93 4.99 28.80
CA MET A 121 -20.63 5.86 29.74
C MET A 121 -21.41 6.97 29.03
N VAL A 122 -20.83 7.58 27.99
CA VAL A 122 -21.47 8.68 27.25
C VAL A 122 -22.59 8.15 26.34
N THR A 123 -22.37 7.04 25.63
CA THR A 123 -23.36 6.50 24.69
C THR A 123 -24.36 5.53 25.33
N GLY A 124 -24.18 5.16 26.60
CA GLY A 124 -25.01 4.16 27.30
C GLY A 124 -24.89 2.74 26.76
N ARG A 125 -24.00 2.49 25.79
CA ARG A 125 -23.82 1.16 25.17
C ARG A 125 -22.92 0.32 26.08
N PRO A 126 -23.24 -0.96 26.35
CA PRO A 126 -22.40 -1.81 27.18
C PRO A 126 -21.00 -1.96 26.55
N MET A 127 -19.97 -2.16 27.38
CA MET A 127 -18.61 -2.52 26.93
C MET A 127 -18.53 -3.95 26.37
N SER A 128 -19.68 -4.57 26.05
CA SER A 128 -19.78 -6.00 25.81
C SER A 128 -19.13 -6.40 24.49
N GLY A 129 -17.98 -7.03 24.65
CA GLY A 129 -17.27 -7.80 23.66
C GLY A 129 -15.82 -7.91 24.10
N PHE A 130 -15.40 -9.07 24.63
CA PHE A 130 -13.99 -9.40 24.92
C PHE A 130 -13.06 -9.34 23.67
N ASN A 131 -13.57 -8.87 22.53
CA ASN A 131 -12.89 -8.66 21.26
C ASN A 131 -13.02 -7.23 20.71
N VAL A 132 -13.58 -6.27 21.46
CA VAL A 132 -13.65 -4.86 21.03
C VAL A 132 -12.57 -4.06 21.75
N VAL A 133 -11.32 -4.48 21.58
CA VAL A 133 -10.23 -3.50 21.60
C VAL A 133 -10.49 -2.61 20.40
N ASP A 134 -11.13 -1.46 20.64
CA ASP A 134 -11.31 -0.49 19.58
C ASP A 134 -9.93 -0.07 19.07
N ARG A 135 -9.57 -0.59 17.90
CA ARG A 135 -8.27 -0.37 17.26
C ARG A 135 -8.03 1.11 16.98
N THR A 136 -9.01 2.00 17.14
CA THR A 136 -8.83 3.45 16.95
C THR A 136 -7.76 4.07 17.84
N ASN A 137 -7.46 3.52 19.02
CA ASN A 137 -6.35 4.02 19.87
C ASN A 137 -5.03 3.26 19.69
N VAL A 138 -5.07 2.07 19.09
CA VAL A 138 -3.84 1.38 18.63
C VAL A 138 -3.38 2.00 17.31
N THR A 139 -4.31 2.48 16.48
CA THR A 139 -4.02 3.21 15.26
C THR A 139 -3.43 4.58 15.50
N SER A 140 -3.54 5.24 16.66
CA SER A 140 -2.89 6.56 16.85
C SER A 140 -1.39 6.43 17.19
N ALA A 141 -1.00 5.39 17.91
CA ALA A 141 0.41 5.01 18.07
C ALA A 141 0.99 4.34 16.81
N GLN A 142 0.15 3.64 16.01
CA GLN A 142 0.53 3.10 14.69
C GLN A 142 0.39 4.12 13.53
N ALA A 143 -0.37 5.22 13.68
CA ALA A 143 -0.53 6.31 12.70
C ALA A 143 0.27 7.56 13.06
N SER A 144 0.92 7.59 14.22
CA SER A 144 2.26 8.18 14.29
C SER A 144 3.07 7.38 13.28
N SER A 145 3.20 7.93 12.07
CA SER A 145 4.09 7.43 11.04
C SER A 145 5.51 7.44 11.59
N GLU A 146 5.85 6.41 12.34
CA GLU A 146 7.21 5.89 12.33
C GLU A 146 7.44 5.57 10.86
N ARG A 147 8.11 6.48 10.14
CA ARG A 147 8.39 6.37 8.70
C ARG A 147 8.65 4.90 8.38
N VAL A 148 7.77 4.29 7.59
CA VAL A 148 7.93 2.88 7.19
C VAL A 148 9.36 2.76 6.69
N PRO A 149 10.23 1.98 7.37
CA PRO A 149 11.61 1.84 6.94
C PRO A 149 11.58 1.37 5.50
N ALA A 150 12.29 2.08 4.61
CA ALA A 150 12.34 1.73 3.20
C ALA A 150 12.72 0.25 3.08
N ASP A 151 11.80 -0.56 2.58
CA ASP A 151 11.98 -1.99 2.46
C ASP A 151 12.74 -2.28 1.18
N GLY A 152 13.92 -2.87 1.32
CA GLY A 152 14.80 -3.20 0.20
C GLY A 152 15.01 -4.70 0.10
N PHE A 153 14.83 -5.28 -1.08
CA PHE A 153 15.06 -6.71 -1.31
C PHE A 153 15.75 -6.98 -2.65
N TRP A 154 16.53 -8.05 -2.67
CA TRP A 154 17.09 -8.60 -3.91
C TRP A 154 16.10 -9.57 -4.50
N TYR A 155 16.06 -9.69 -5.83
CA TYR A 155 15.21 -10.67 -6.48
C TYR A 155 15.89 -11.33 -7.68
N ALA A 156 15.37 -12.50 -8.02
CA ALA A 156 15.61 -13.18 -9.28
C ALA A 156 14.25 -13.46 -9.93
N ARG A 157 14.19 -13.40 -11.26
CA ARG A 157 12.96 -13.67 -12.02
C ARG A 157 13.24 -14.54 -13.23
N LEU A 158 12.25 -15.38 -13.54
CA LEU A 158 12.22 -16.25 -14.70
C LEU A 158 10.92 -15.98 -15.46
N GLY A 159 11.00 -15.91 -16.77
CA GLY A 159 9.86 -15.57 -17.60
C GLY A 159 9.91 -16.17 -18.98
N TYR A 160 8.90 -15.83 -19.75
CA TYR A 160 8.79 -16.15 -21.16
C TYR A 160 8.21 -14.95 -21.89
N GLY A 161 8.76 -14.65 -23.05
CA GLY A 161 8.39 -13.48 -23.82
C GLY A 161 8.52 -13.68 -25.31
N GLY A 162 8.19 -12.62 -26.03
CA GLY A 162 8.34 -12.52 -27.48
C GLY A 162 9.21 -11.33 -27.84
N LEU A 163 10.19 -11.56 -28.72
CA LEU A 163 10.87 -10.51 -29.47
C LEU A 163 10.20 -10.36 -30.83
N PHE A 164 9.77 -9.15 -31.17
CA PHE A 164 9.03 -8.85 -32.40
C PHE A 164 9.97 -8.21 -33.44
N GLY A 165 10.65 -9.03 -34.23
CA GLY A 165 11.61 -8.61 -35.25
C GLY A 165 11.08 -8.75 -36.69
N ASP A 166 11.75 -9.58 -37.49
CA ASP A 166 11.24 -10.08 -38.78
C ASP A 166 10.14 -11.14 -38.63
N ARG A 167 10.16 -11.84 -37.50
CA ARG A 167 9.09 -12.68 -36.99
C ARG A 167 9.03 -12.55 -35.48
N THR A 168 8.05 -13.20 -34.86
CA THR A 168 7.99 -13.32 -33.40
C THR A 168 8.88 -14.47 -32.94
N TYR A 169 9.84 -14.18 -32.07
CA TYR A 169 10.70 -15.19 -31.45
C TYR A 169 10.28 -15.41 -30.00
N GLY A 170 9.86 -16.63 -29.68
CA GLY A 170 9.62 -17.04 -28.29
C GLY A 170 10.94 -17.20 -27.55
N THR A 171 11.11 -16.49 -26.44
CA THR A 171 12.35 -16.43 -25.68
C THR A 171 12.08 -16.64 -24.19
N PRO A 172 12.68 -17.65 -23.52
CA PRO A 172 12.77 -17.64 -22.08
C PRO A 172 13.56 -16.42 -21.62
N ALA A 173 13.15 -15.85 -20.50
CA ALA A 173 13.73 -14.66 -19.92
C ALA A 173 14.25 -14.95 -18.51
N ILE A 174 15.40 -14.38 -18.17
CA ILE A 174 15.95 -14.35 -16.82
C ILE A 174 16.33 -12.91 -16.47
N GLY A 175 16.18 -12.53 -15.20
CA GLY A 175 16.63 -11.24 -14.72
C GLY A 175 16.90 -11.25 -13.22
N PHE A 176 17.71 -10.32 -12.79
CA PHE A 176 18.03 -10.09 -11.39
C PHE A 176 17.84 -8.62 -11.07
N GLY A 177 17.61 -8.29 -9.82
CA GLY A 177 17.51 -6.89 -9.45
C GLY A 177 17.47 -6.66 -7.95
N TYR A 178 17.47 -5.38 -7.62
CA TYR A 178 17.31 -4.85 -6.28
C TYR A 178 16.22 -3.79 -6.32
N ARG A 179 15.21 -3.95 -5.46
CA ARG A 179 14.08 -3.04 -5.37
C ARG A 179 14.04 -2.42 -3.99
N VAL A 180 13.83 -1.10 -3.93
CA VAL A 180 13.58 -0.34 -2.70
C VAL A 180 12.20 0.27 -2.78
N GLU A 181 11.37 0.03 -1.77
CA GLU A 181 10.01 0.52 -1.68
C GLU A 181 9.91 1.60 -0.60
N LEU A 182 9.32 2.74 -0.99
CA LEU A 182 8.98 3.89 -0.16
C LEU A 182 7.47 4.08 -0.23
N ASP A 183 6.75 3.32 0.60
CA ASP A 183 5.29 3.33 0.68
C ASP A 183 4.61 3.02 -0.68
N SER A 184 4.08 4.03 -1.38
CA SER A 184 3.46 3.90 -2.70
C SER A 184 4.43 3.93 -3.87
N ILE A 185 5.69 4.33 -3.65
CA ILE A 185 6.69 4.49 -4.72
C ILE A 185 7.79 3.45 -4.54
N GLY A 186 8.20 2.79 -5.63
CA GLY A 186 9.36 1.89 -5.66
C GLY A 186 10.43 2.38 -6.64
N VAL A 187 11.68 2.09 -6.33
CA VAL A 187 12.80 2.21 -7.27
C VAL A 187 13.36 0.81 -7.50
N ASP A 188 13.41 0.40 -8.76
CA ASP A 188 13.93 -0.91 -9.17
C ASP A 188 15.21 -0.72 -9.99
N VAL A 189 16.28 -1.39 -9.57
CA VAL A 189 17.53 -1.49 -10.31
C VAL A 189 17.72 -2.95 -10.68
N SER A 190 17.48 -3.27 -11.95
CA SER A 190 17.61 -4.62 -12.48
C SER A 190 18.85 -4.75 -13.35
N PHE A 191 19.48 -5.92 -13.33
CA PHE A 191 20.67 -6.24 -14.11
C PHE A 191 20.56 -7.63 -14.72
N LEU A 192 21.31 -7.84 -15.82
CA LEU A 192 21.34 -9.11 -16.54
C LEU A 192 19.93 -9.59 -16.97
N ASN A 193 19.10 -8.68 -17.50
CA ASN A 193 17.79 -9.04 -18.04
C ASN A 193 18.00 -9.59 -19.45
N TYR A 194 17.98 -10.91 -19.60
CA TYR A 194 18.26 -11.57 -20.87
C TYR A 194 17.10 -12.45 -21.31
N GLN A 195 16.74 -12.31 -22.58
CA GLN A 195 15.85 -13.17 -23.35
C GLN A 195 16.71 -13.97 -24.32
N ILE A 196 16.76 -15.30 -24.15
CA ILE A 196 17.67 -16.16 -24.90
C ILE A 196 16.86 -17.24 -25.59
N SER A 197 16.74 -17.19 -26.92
CA SER A 197 16.17 -18.29 -27.69
C SER A 197 17.27 -19.08 -28.38
N SER A 198 17.35 -20.36 -28.04
CA SER A 198 18.11 -21.36 -28.80
C SER A 198 17.10 -22.26 -29.49
N SER A 199 16.84 -22.02 -30.77
CA SER A 199 15.99 -22.93 -31.55
C SER A 199 16.71 -24.27 -31.74
N ASN A 200 16.22 -25.32 -31.08
CA ASN A 200 16.29 -26.71 -31.58
C ASN A 200 14.99 -27.02 -32.34
N ASP A 201 14.56 -26.14 -33.24
CA ASP A 201 13.42 -26.46 -34.11
C ASP A 201 13.86 -27.60 -35.03
N TYR A 202 13.43 -28.82 -34.69
CA TYR A 202 13.38 -29.99 -35.58
C TYR A 202 12.32 -29.77 -36.67
N GLY A 203 12.38 -28.62 -37.36
CA GLY A 203 11.59 -28.34 -38.55
C GLY A 203 12.18 -29.12 -39.71
N TYR A 204 11.45 -30.11 -40.21
CA TYR A 204 11.85 -31.00 -41.31
C TYR A 204 12.08 -30.26 -42.65
N ASP A 205 11.74 -28.98 -42.74
CA ASP A 205 11.89 -28.14 -43.93
C ASP A 205 12.91 -27.02 -43.71
N GLY A 206 14.21 -27.32 -43.91
CA GLY A 206 15.28 -26.41 -44.40
C GLY A 206 15.42 -24.97 -43.87
N SER A 207 14.68 -24.56 -42.85
CA SER A 207 14.58 -23.18 -42.40
C SER A 207 15.66 -22.93 -41.36
N SER A 208 16.62 -22.08 -41.71
CA SER A 208 17.75 -21.67 -40.87
C SER A 208 17.33 -21.46 -39.40
N SER A 209 17.96 -22.22 -38.51
CA SER A 209 17.87 -22.09 -37.05
C SER A 209 18.12 -20.64 -36.64
N GLY A 210 17.06 -19.92 -36.32
CA GLY A 210 17.13 -18.51 -35.99
C GLY A 210 17.37 -18.35 -34.50
N HIS A 211 18.60 -18.01 -34.11
CA HIS A 211 18.87 -17.55 -32.76
C HIS A 211 18.24 -16.17 -32.55
N ALA A 212 17.73 -15.91 -31.35
CA ALA A 212 17.27 -14.60 -30.94
C ALA A 212 17.75 -14.31 -29.52
N PHE A 213 18.33 -13.13 -29.35
CA PHE A 213 18.77 -12.59 -28.08
C PHE A 213 18.28 -11.17 -27.95
N ALA A 214 17.65 -10.85 -26.83
CA ALA A 214 17.34 -9.48 -26.47
C ALA A 214 17.61 -9.30 -24.99
N GLY A 215 18.18 -8.18 -24.59
CA GLY A 215 18.39 -7.95 -23.18
C GLY A 215 19.07 -6.65 -22.84
N SER A 216 19.14 -6.39 -21.54
CA SER A 216 19.75 -5.19 -20.99
C SER A 216 20.70 -5.56 -19.86
N LEU A 217 21.88 -4.92 -19.84
CA LEU A 217 22.84 -5.09 -18.76
C LEU A 217 22.33 -4.42 -17.48
N LEU A 218 21.77 -3.22 -17.63
CA LEU A 218 21.26 -2.38 -16.55
C LEU A 218 19.92 -1.78 -16.96
N LYS A 219 18.97 -1.84 -16.04
CA LYS A 219 17.62 -1.32 -16.13
C LYS A 219 17.29 -0.57 -14.84
N LEU A 220 16.75 0.64 -14.97
CA LEU A 220 16.32 1.48 -13.86
C LEU A 220 14.85 1.84 -14.07
N GLU A 221 14.00 1.55 -13.09
CA GLU A 221 12.57 1.84 -13.14
C GLU A 221 12.06 2.53 -11.88
N GLY A 222 11.04 3.37 -12.07
CA GLY A 222 10.16 3.83 -11.02
C GLY A 222 8.86 3.02 -11.04
N LEU A 223 8.41 2.59 -9.87
CA LEU A 223 7.19 1.80 -9.68
C LEU A 223 6.21 2.59 -8.80
N TYR A 224 4.92 2.38 -9.04
CA TYR A 224 3.81 2.93 -8.27
C TYR A 224 2.86 1.81 -7.85
N PHE A 225 2.69 1.64 -6.54
CA PHE A 225 1.83 0.62 -5.94
C PHE A 225 0.44 1.19 -5.67
N ILE A 226 -0.59 0.53 -6.20
CA ILE A 226 -1.99 0.98 -6.07
C ILE A 226 -2.48 0.81 -4.62
N HIS A 227 -2.08 -0.28 -3.96
CA HIS A 227 -2.46 -0.58 -2.58
C HIS A 227 -1.21 -0.88 -1.74
N PRO A 228 -0.45 0.16 -1.31
CA PRO A 228 0.83 -0.02 -0.65
C PRO A 228 0.73 -0.69 0.73
N GLU A 229 -0.41 -0.61 1.40
CA GLU A 229 -0.62 -1.22 2.72
C GLU A 229 -1.14 -2.67 2.64
N ALA A 230 -1.60 -3.10 1.46
CA ALA A 230 -2.16 -4.44 1.29
C ALA A 230 -1.04 -5.49 1.17
N ASN A 231 -1.25 -6.66 1.79
CA ASN A 231 -0.34 -7.81 1.67
C ASN A 231 -0.21 -8.33 0.22
N LYS A 232 -1.12 -7.90 -0.66
CA LYS A 232 -1.10 -8.15 -2.10
C LYS A 232 -1.36 -6.83 -2.81
N SER A 233 -0.53 -6.47 -3.78
CA SER A 233 -0.66 -5.17 -4.45
C SER A 233 -0.35 -5.28 -5.93
N THR A 234 -1.10 -4.51 -6.71
CA THR A 234 -0.79 -4.28 -8.11
C THR A 234 0.11 -3.06 -8.19
N TYR A 235 1.09 -3.11 -9.09
CA TYR A 235 1.95 -1.97 -9.38
C TYR A 235 2.07 -1.75 -10.88
N VAL A 236 2.31 -0.50 -11.23
CA VAL A 236 2.65 -0.07 -12.59
C VAL A 236 3.92 0.76 -12.52
N GLY A 237 4.70 0.77 -13.59
CA GLY A 237 5.95 1.50 -13.59
C GLY A 237 6.49 1.68 -14.99
N GLY A 238 7.61 2.39 -15.04
CA GLY A 238 8.35 2.58 -16.26
C GLY A 238 9.75 3.08 -15.97
N GLY A 239 10.59 3.02 -16.99
CA GLY A 239 11.99 3.34 -16.83
C GLY A 239 12.77 3.25 -18.11
N MET A 240 14.08 3.09 -17.94
CA MET A 240 15.03 3.07 -19.04
C MET A 240 16.06 1.98 -18.81
N SER A 241 16.51 1.37 -19.90
CA SER A 241 17.56 0.37 -19.89
C SER A 241 18.55 0.62 -21.01
N TRP A 242 19.77 0.09 -20.86
CA TRP A 242 20.74 0.01 -21.94
C TRP A 242 20.92 -1.45 -22.33
N GLY A 243 20.61 -1.75 -23.59
CA GLY A 243 20.52 -3.13 -24.05
C GLY A 243 20.85 -3.33 -25.51
N GLY A 244 20.76 -4.58 -25.93
CA GLY A 244 21.04 -5.01 -27.29
C GLY A 244 20.09 -6.12 -27.72
N THR A 245 19.87 -6.17 -29.02
CA THR A 245 19.01 -7.13 -29.68
C THR A 245 19.76 -7.75 -30.85
N THR A 246 19.75 -9.07 -30.95
CA THR A 246 20.21 -9.81 -32.12
C THR A 246 19.21 -10.89 -32.47
N PHE A 247 18.89 -11.08 -33.76
CA PHE A 247 18.00 -12.17 -34.18
C PHE A 247 18.20 -12.57 -35.64
N GLY A 248 17.77 -13.78 -35.96
CA GLY A 248 17.75 -14.28 -37.33
C GLY A 248 19.13 -14.22 -38.00
N ASN A 249 19.14 -14.00 -39.32
CA ASN A 249 20.36 -13.98 -40.11
C ASN A 249 20.98 -12.57 -40.14
N GLY A 250 21.57 -12.16 -39.02
CA GLY A 250 22.45 -10.99 -38.96
C GLY A 250 21.79 -9.67 -38.54
N TRP A 251 20.56 -9.69 -38.01
CA TRP A 251 20.02 -8.51 -37.36
C TRP A 251 20.73 -8.27 -36.05
N ASN A 252 21.26 -7.06 -35.85
CA ASN A 252 21.79 -6.63 -34.58
C ASN A 252 21.56 -5.13 -34.35
N GLY A 253 21.54 -4.73 -33.08
CA GLY A 253 21.50 -3.33 -32.67
C GLY A 253 21.62 -3.21 -31.16
N SER A 254 22.07 -2.06 -30.67
CA SER A 254 22.13 -1.76 -29.25
C SER A 254 21.93 -0.28 -29.00
N GLY A 255 21.51 0.05 -27.78
CA GLY A 255 21.29 1.41 -27.36
C GLY A 255 20.32 1.52 -26.20
N LEU A 256 19.77 2.72 -26.07
CA LEU A 256 18.80 3.07 -25.03
C LEU A 256 17.42 2.49 -25.35
N GLN A 257 16.70 2.08 -24.32
CA GLN A 257 15.37 1.48 -24.42
C GLN A 257 14.46 2.09 -23.35
N GLY A 258 13.20 2.28 -23.69
CA GLY A 258 12.13 2.55 -22.74
C GLY A 258 11.54 1.26 -22.22
N GLU A 259 11.19 1.26 -20.94
CA GLU A 259 10.61 0.12 -20.24
C GLU A 259 9.24 0.53 -19.68
N LEU A 260 8.24 -0.31 -19.89
CA LEU A 260 6.93 -0.20 -19.24
C LEU A 260 6.65 -1.50 -18.52
N THR A 261 6.20 -1.39 -17.26
CA THR A 261 6.05 -2.52 -16.38
C THR A 261 4.69 -2.50 -15.69
N ALA A 262 4.04 -3.66 -15.61
CA ALA A 262 2.87 -3.87 -14.78
C ALA A 262 3.01 -5.20 -14.05
N GLY A 263 2.68 -5.24 -12.76
CA GLY A 263 2.87 -6.45 -11.98
C GLY A 263 1.97 -6.56 -10.77
N TYR A 264 2.05 -7.73 -10.14
CA TYR A 264 1.29 -8.10 -8.97
C TYR A 264 2.19 -8.83 -7.98
N GLU A 265 2.20 -8.38 -6.72
CA GLU A 265 3.12 -8.86 -5.67
C GLU A 265 2.38 -9.60 -4.55
N LEU A 266 2.96 -10.72 -4.08
CA LEU A 266 2.40 -11.68 -3.12
C LEU A 266 3.51 -12.47 -2.39
N PRO A 267 3.47 -12.65 -1.06
CA PRO A 267 2.99 -11.74 -0.03
C PRO A 267 4.02 -10.63 0.26
N ARG A 268 3.54 -9.41 0.56
CA ARG A 268 4.40 -8.23 0.84
C ARG A 268 4.87 -8.14 2.28
N ALA A 269 4.13 -8.70 3.23
CA ALA A 269 4.48 -8.69 4.66
C ALA A 269 5.51 -9.77 5.07
N SER A 270 6.14 -10.44 4.11
CA SER A 270 7.07 -11.56 4.33
C SER A 270 8.48 -11.16 3.88
N ALA A 271 9.49 -11.69 4.57
CA ALA A 271 10.90 -11.56 4.16
C ALA A 271 11.17 -12.20 2.79
N LEU A 272 10.33 -13.19 2.41
CA LEU A 272 10.31 -13.78 1.07
C LEU A 272 9.08 -13.27 0.32
N ARG A 273 9.33 -12.63 -0.83
CA ARG A 273 8.29 -12.05 -1.69
C ARG A 273 8.24 -12.80 -3.01
N MET A 274 7.06 -12.89 -3.60
CA MET A 274 6.89 -13.36 -4.98
C MET A 274 6.16 -12.30 -5.77
N PHE A 275 6.39 -12.26 -7.07
CA PHE A 275 5.64 -11.37 -7.95
C PHE A 275 5.49 -11.95 -9.34
N VAL A 276 4.45 -11.50 -10.04
CA VAL A 276 4.27 -11.70 -11.47
C VAL A 276 4.38 -10.33 -12.13
N GLN A 277 5.17 -10.23 -13.19
CA GLN A 277 5.48 -8.97 -13.86
C GLN A 277 5.41 -9.14 -15.38
N ALA A 278 4.73 -8.22 -16.04
CA ALA A 278 4.74 -8.03 -17.48
C ALA A 278 5.57 -6.78 -17.82
N ASP A 279 6.54 -6.94 -18.71
CA ASP A 279 7.42 -5.88 -19.19
C ASP A 279 7.24 -5.70 -20.69
N ALA A 280 7.10 -4.46 -21.14
CA ALA A 280 7.20 -4.08 -22.54
C ALA A 280 8.46 -3.23 -22.75
N VAL A 281 9.35 -3.72 -23.61
CA VAL A 281 10.62 -3.06 -23.96
C VAL A 281 10.48 -2.38 -25.31
N LEU A 282 10.72 -1.08 -25.34
CA LEU A 282 10.60 -0.23 -26.52
C LEU A 282 11.99 0.32 -26.89
N PRO A 283 12.65 -0.20 -27.93
CA PRO A 283 13.99 0.27 -28.30
C PRO A 283 13.92 1.68 -28.89
N PHE A 284 14.83 2.56 -28.44
CA PHE A 284 15.08 3.86 -29.08
C PHE A 284 16.19 3.78 -30.13
N TYR A 285 16.59 2.56 -30.50
CA TYR A 285 17.53 2.26 -31.58
C TYR A 285 16.84 1.35 -32.60
N GLN A 286 17.39 1.34 -33.82
CA GLN A 286 17.00 0.39 -34.85
C GLN A 286 18.01 -0.75 -34.90
N VAL A 287 17.53 -1.96 -35.10
CA VAL A 287 18.39 -3.07 -35.51
C VAL A 287 18.63 -2.99 -37.01
N SER A 288 19.81 -3.37 -37.45
CA SER A 288 20.20 -3.41 -38.85
C SER A 288 20.67 -4.79 -39.26
N ALA A 289 20.36 -5.17 -40.51
CA ALA A 289 20.94 -6.34 -41.16
C ALA A 289 21.52 -5.92 -42.51
N THR A 290 22.74 -6.39 -42.78
CA THR A 290 23.44 -6.16 -44.03
C THR A 290 23.33 -7.42 -44.90
N ARG A 291 22.70 -7.30 -46.06
CA ARG A 291 22.55 -8.41 -47.01
C ARG A 291 23.48 -8.24 -48.20
N PHE A 292 24.16 -9.33 -48.56
CA PHE A 292 24.92 -9.42 -49.80
C PHE A 292 24.07 -10.16 -50.85
N PRO A 293 23.93 -9.64 -52.07
CA PRO A 293 23.21 -10.35 -53.13
C PRO A 293 23.91 -11.68 -53.47
N VAL A 294 23.10 -12.69 -53.81
CA VAL A 294 23.56 -14.08 -54.09
C VAL A 294 24.66 -14.14 -55.17
N ASN A 295 24.66 -13.19 -56.10
CA ASN A 295 25.70 -13.02 -57.12
C ASN A 295 26.60 -11.84 -56.76
N TYR A 296 27.34 -11.92 -55.66
CA TYR A 296 28.23 -10.86 -55.22
C TYR A 296 29.34 -10.63 -56.25
N ARG A 297 29.18 -9.56 -57.06
CA ARG A 297 30.23 -9.01 -57.93
C ARG A 297 30.86 -7.80 -57.24
N LEU A 298 32.13 -7.54 -57.52
CA LEU A 298 32.79 -6.27 -57.17
C LEU A 298 31.87 -5.12 -57.64
N ASN A 299 31.45 -4.23 -56.72
CA ASN A 299 30.45 -3.15 -56.91
C ASN A 299 28.96 -3.51 -56.80
N SER A 300 28.60 -4.68 -56.26
CA SER A 300 27.18 -4.96 -55.96
C SER A 300 26.67 -4.06 -54.81
N PRO A 301 25.45 -3.50 -54.90
CA PRO A 301 24.92 -2.67 -53.84
C PRO A 301 24.71 -3.51 -52.57
N ILE A 302 25.29 -3.04 -51.47
CA ILE A 302 25.04 -3.59 -50.14
C ILE A 302 23.68 -3.08 -49.68
N ILE A 303 22.74 -3.99 -49.42
CA ILE A 303 21.41 -3.61 -48.91
C ILE A 303 21.46 -3.67 -47.39
N THR A 304 21.32 -2.52 -46.75
CA THR A 304 21.15 -2.41 -45.31
C THR A 304 19.68 -2.14 -45.01
N GLU A 305 19.03 -3.04 -44.30
CA GLU A 305 17.67 -2.85 -43.82
C GLU A 305 17.71 -2.43 -42.34
N HIS A 306 16.75 -1.59 -41.94
CA HIS A 306 16.58 -1.14 -40.56
C HIS A 306 15.16 -1.43 -40.05
N ARG A 307 15.02 -1.82 -38.78
CA ARG A 307 13.71 -1.97 -38.13
C ARG A 307 13.80 -1.77 -36.62
N TYR A 308 12.65 -1.48 -36.00
CA TYR A 308 12.51 -1.59 -34.55
C TYR A 308 12.15 -3.03 -34.17
N ALA A 309 12.63 -3.47 -33.01
CA ALA A 309 12.38 -4.81 -32.50
C ALA A 309 11.91 -4.74 -31.02
N PRO A 310 10.66 -4.37 -30.75
CA PRO A 310 10.15 -4.34 -29.38
C PRO A 310 10.06 -5.77 -28.82
N SER A 311 10.01 -5.88 -27.49
CA SER A 311 9.77 -7.17 -26.84
C SER A 311 8.76 -7.07 -25.71
N LEU A 312 8.07 -8.18 -25.43
CA LEU A 312 7.13 -8.31 -24.33
C LEU A 312 7.45 -9.58 -23.54
N VAL A 313 7.59 -9.45 -22.23
CA VAL A 313 7.97 -10.56 -21.34
C VAL A 313 6.97 -10.65 -20.20
N VAL A 314 6.54 -11.87 -19.88
CA VAL A 314 5.85 -12.16 -18.62
C VAL A 314 6.78 -13.00 -17.76
N SER A 315 6.97 -12.61 -16.51
CA SER A 315 7.92 -13.24 -15.59
C SER A 315 7.32 -13.46 -14.21
N MET A 316 7.80 -14.50 -13.53
CA MET A 316 7.60 -14.76 -12.11
C MET A 316 8.92 -14.51 -11.39
N GLY A 317 8.87 -13.71 -10.33
CA GLY A 317 10.02 -13.34 -9.52
C GLY A 317 9.92 -13.81 -8.08
N PHE A 318 11.07 -14.05 -7.47
CA PHE A 318 11.26 -14.36 -6.06
C PHE A 318 12.23 -13.35 -5.46
N GLY A 319 11.77 -12.61 -4.46
CA GLY A 319 12.53 -11.62 -3.72
C GLY A 319 12.85 -12.09 -2.31
N TRP A 320 14.02 -11.73 -1.80
CA TRP A 320 14.44 -11.99 -0.42
C TRP A 320 15.03 -10.73 0.22
N GLN A 321 14.49 -10.39 1.38
CA GLN A 321 15.01 -9.33 2.23
C GLN A 321 16.11 -9.90 3.11
N ARG A 322 17.30 -9.29 3.07
CA ARG A 322 18.36 -9.67 4.01
C ARG A 322 18.01 -9.05 5.35
N ASP A 323 17.63 -9.91 6.29
CA ASP A 323 17.21 -9.51 7.62
C ASP A 323 18.26 -8.57 8.22
N ARG A 324 17.93 -7.29 8.39
CA ARG A 324 18.77 -6.36 9.15
C ARG A 324 18.60 -6.82 10.59
N GLN A 325 19.50 -7.70 11.05
CA GLN A 325 19.64 -8.01 12.46
C GLN A 325 19.51 -6.70 13.22
N ARG A 326 18.39 -6.55 13.94
CA ARG A 326 18.16 -5.46 14.87
C ARG A 326 19.33 -5.52 15.84
N ARG A 327 20.35 -4.69 15.62
CA ARG A 327 21.29 -4.31 16.67
C ARG A 327 20.44 -3.57 17.70
N ARG A 328 19.97 -4.33 18.69
CA ARG A 328 19.47 -3.79 19.96
C ARG A 328 20.65 -3.30 20.77
#